data_AF-A0A1F4MND5-F1
#
_entry.id   AF-A0A1F4MND5-F1
#
_cell.length_a   1.000
_cell.length_b   1.000
_cell.length_c   1.000
_cell.angle_alpha   90.00
_cell.angle_beta   90.00
_cell.angle_gamma   90.00
#
_symmetry.space_group_name_H-M   'P 1'
#
loop_
_entity.id
_entity.type
_entity.pdbx_description
1 polymer ?
#
loop_
_entity_poly.entity_id
_entity_poly.type
_entity_poly.pdbx_seq_one_letter_code
_entity_poly.pdbx_strand_id
1 'polypeptide(L)'
;MRSMVILILLALTLVFSCSKKETAVKSMEGLQPLELLEKGNRAYLDGNMEEALQAYGVIYNRYPTSREYIDAVLGMARAYNNMGDFERGFNLLYDLIRENMVPSRVPEIYNEMAKYYEVSALYGKQIGTTTEEEDYKKALSYYQKAVDYPNSDDAKAKSYAQFQIGELNVKLGKFEDAGLAFQSTVYKYQGTEWAQLAQQRFDQLRQEGQITLSPIQPEQKPVVPVPQPADTTKSPE
;
A
#
# COMPACT_ATOMS: atom_id res chain seq x y z
N MET A 1 -37.16 -21.92 28.83
CA MET A 1 -35.86 -21.91 29.54
C MET A 1 -34.64 -21.88 28.61
N ARG A 2 -34.57 -22.69 27.55
CA ARG A 2 -33.41 -22.65 26.62
C ARG A 2 -33.21 -21.31 25.88
N SER A 3 -34.29 -20.62 25.47
CA SER A 3 -34.19 -19.31 24.81
C SER A 3 -33.73 -18.15 25.70
N MET A 4 -33.89 -18.29 27.03
CA MET A 4 -33.51 -17.22 27.98
C MET A 4 -32.02 -17.26 28.32
N VAL A 5 -31.41 -18.46 28.30
CA VAL A 5 -29.97 -18.66 28.54
C VAL A 5 -29.13 -18.15 27.36
N ILE A 6 -29.62 -18.30 26.13
CA ILE A 6 -28.95 -17.79 24.91
C ILE A 6 -28.92 -16.25 24.90
N LEU A 7 -30.01 -15.60 25.32
CA LEU A 7 -30.10 -14.13 25.43
C LEU A 7 -29.15 -13.54 26.48
N ILE A 8 -28.94 -14.23 27.60
CA ILE A 8 -28.01 -13.81 28.65
C ILE A 8 -26.54 -13.97 28.20
N LEU A 9 -26.21 -15.04 27.47
CA LEU A 9 -24.86 -15.25 26.92
C LEU A 9 -24.51 -14.23 25.82
N LEU A 10 -25.46 -13.84 24.96
CA LEU A 10 -25.29 -12.77 23.97
C LEU A 10 -25.15 -11.38 24.60
N ALA A 11 -25.83 -11.12 25.72
CA ALA A 11 -25.69 -9.86 26.44
C ALA A 11 -24.32 -9.75 27.15
N LEU A 12 -23.79 -10.86 27.68
CA LEU A 12 -22.47 -10.89 28.33
C LEU A 12 -21.32 -10.62 27.35
N THR A 13 -21.35 -11.16 26.14
CA THR A 13 -20.28 -10.92 25.15
C THR A 13 -20.24 -9.47 24.64
N LEU A 14 -21.40 -8.80 24.55
CA LEU A 14 -21.48 -7.39 24.15
C LEU A 14 -20.87 -6.43 25.21
N VAL A 15 -21.01 -6.74 26.50
CA VAL A 15 -20.48 -5.89 27.58
C VAL A 15 -18.94 -5.94 27.65
N PHE A 16 -18.32 -7.08 27.36
CA PHE A 16 -16.85 -7.21 27.35
C PHE A 16 -16.16 -6.45 26.20
N SER A 17 -16.84 -6.31 25.05
CA SER A 17 -16.27 -5.59 23.89
C SER A 17 -16.19 -4.08 24.14
N CYS A 18 -17.23 -3.47 24.70
CA CYS A 18 -17.23 -2.03 25.01
C CYS A 18 -16.18 -1.63 26.06
N SER A 19 -15.95 -2.46 27.08
CA SER A 19 -14.98 -2.19 28.16
C SER A 19 -13.53 -2.13 27.65
N LYS A 20 -13.17 -3.00 26.69
CA LYS A 20 -11.83 -3.00 26.07
C LYS A 20 -11.59 -1.77 25.18
N LYS A 21 -12.61 -1.34 24.43
CA LYS A 21 -12.50 -0.13 23.59
C LYS A 21 -12.29 1.13 24.41
N GLU A 22 -12.99 1.27 25.55
CA GLU A 22 -12.85 2.43 26.42
C GLU A 22 -11.46 2.51 27.07
N THR A 23 -10.92 1.37 27.52
CA THR A 23 -9.58 1.31 28.14
C THR A 23 -8.47 1.59 27.13
N ALA A 24 -8.59 1.09 25.89
CA ALA A 24 -7.64 1.37 24.83
C ALA A 24 -7.60 2.86 24.44
N VAL A 25 -8.76 3.52 24.31
CA VAL A 25 -8.82 4.97 24.02
C VAL A 25 -8.24 5.81 25.16
N LYS A 26 -8.50 5.44 26.44
CA LYS A 26 -7.88 6.10 27.59
C LYS A 26 -6.35 6.01 27.58
N SER A 27 -5.79 4.87 27.13
CA SER A 27 -4.34 4.71 27.00
C SER A 27 -3.68 5.61 25.95
N MET A 28 -4.48 6.26 25.09
CA MET A 28 -4.03 7.15 24.04
C MET A 28 -4.20 8.64 24.39
N GLU A 29 -4.77 8.95 25.57
CA GLU A 29 -4.93 10.33 26.03
C GLU A 29 -3.57 11.00 26.28
N GLY A 30 -3.39 12.20 25.75
CA GLY A 30 -2.17 13.00 25.92
C GLY A 30 -1.02 12.66 24.95
N LEU A 31 -1.10 11.57 24.20
CA LEU A 31 -0.08 11.20 23.21
C LEU A 31 -0.04 12.19 22.04
N GLN A 32 1.18 12.47 21.58
CA GLN A 32 1.45 13.29 20.38
C GLN A 32 1.19 12.47 19.10
N PRO A 33 0.98 13.13 17.93
CA PRO A 33 0.70 12.44 16.67
C PRO A 33 1.74 11.37 16.29
N LEU A 34 3.03 11.63 16.51
CA LEU A 34 4.09 10.65 16.24
C LEU A 34 3.97 9.40 17.12
N GLU A 35 3.72 9.57 18.42
CA GLU A 35 3.56 8.46 19.36
C GLU A 35 2.30 7.63 19.05
N LEU A 36 1.22 8.30 18.66
CA LEU A 36 0.01 7.65 18.18
C LEU A 36 0.27 6.85 16.90
N LEU A 37 1.06 7.40 15.97
CA LEU A 37 1.39 6.74 14.71
C LEU A 37 2.24 5.50 14.98
N GLU A 38 3.26 5.60 15.83
CA GLU A 38 4.09 4.47 16.25
C GLU A 38 3.27 3.38 16.96
N LYS A 39 2.34 3.76 17.85
CA LYS A 39 1.43 2.84 18.51
C LYS A 39 0.52 2.13 17.50
N GLY A 40 -0.05 2.86 16.55
CA GLY A 40 -0.87 2.31 15.48
C GLY A 40 -0.10 1.34 14.58
N ASN A 41 1.12 1.72 14.18
CA ASN A 41 2.00 0.87 13.37
C ASN A 41 2.35 -0.43 14.09
N ARG A 42 2.67 -0.36 15.39
CA ARG A 42 2.94 -1.56 16.20
C ARG A 42 1.72 -2.45 16.30
N ALA A 43 0.56 -1.90 16.66
CA ALA A 43 -0.69 -2.65 16.76
C ALA A 43 -1.06 -3.33 15.42
N TYR A 44 -0.84 -2.65 14.30
CA TYR A 44 -1.03 -3.20 12.96
C TYR A 44 -0.11 -4.40 12.70
N LEU A 45 1.18 -4.28 13.02
CA LEU A 45 2.15 -5.37 12.88
C LEU A 45 1.84 -6.57 13.79
N ASP A 46 1.30 -6.31 14.98
CA ASP A 46 0.85 -7.33 15.93
C ASP A 46 -0.48 -8.00 15.52
N GLY A 47 -1.08 -7.56 14.40
CA GLY A 47 -2.36 -8.07 13.93
C GLY A 47 -3.58 -7.49 14.65
N ASN A 48 -3.39 -6.58 15.61
CA ASN A 48 -4.45 -5.93 16.36
C ASN A 48 -5.04 -4.74 15.59
N MET A 49 -5.83 -5.05 14.55
CA MET A 49 -6.39 -4.04 13.63
C MET A 49 -7.31 -3.04 14.34
N GLU A 50 -8.03 -3.45 15.39
CA GLU A 50 -8.91 -2.55 16.14
C GLU A 50 -8.12 -1.49 16.92
N GLU A 51 -7.04 -1.87 17.59
CA GLU A 51 -6.17 -0.92 18.30
C GLU A 51 -5.43 -0.02 17.30
N ALA A 52 -4.99 -0.57 16.17
CA ALA A 52 -4.38 0.21 15.10
C ALA A 52 -5.33 1.31 14.59
N LEU A 53 -6.58 0.94 14.25
CA LEU A 53 -7.61 1.88 13.81
C LEU A 53 -7.94 2.93 14.88
N GLN A 54 -7.92 2.57 16.16
CA GLN A 54 -8.13 3.54 17.23
C GLN A 54 -6.98 4.56 17.28
N ALA A 55 -5.73 4.11 17.27
CA ALA A 55 -4.56 5.00 17.34
C ALA A 55 -4.50 5.94 16.12
N TYR A 56 -4.62 5.40 14.91
CA TYR A 56 -4.68 6.21 13.70
C TYR A 56 -5.90 7.14 13.68
N GLY A 57 -7.05 6.66 14.16
CA GLY A 57 -8.29 7.42 14.24
C GLY A 57 -8.17 8.65 15.15
N VAL A 58 -7.36 8.60 16.20
CA VAL A 58 -7.07 9.79 17.02
C VAL A 58 -6.35 10.85 16.18
N ILE A 59 -5.36 10.47 15.37
CA ILE A 59 -4.65 11.37 14.45
C ILE A 59 -5.62 11.96 13.43
N TYR A 60 -6.38 11.10 12.77
CA TYR A 60 -7.35 11.49 11.75
C TYR A 60 -8.35 12.54 12.26
N ASN A 61 -8.91 12.33 13.45
CA ASN A 61 -9.98 13.20 13.96
C ASN A 61 -9.47 14.45 14.69
N ARG A 62 -8.32 14.37 15.38
CA ARG A 62 -7.85 15.44 16.28
C ARG A 62 -6.67 16.23 15.72
N TYR A 63 -5.92 15.65 14.79
CA TYR A 63 -4.68 16.22 14.27
C TYR A 63 -4.65 16.25 12.73
N PRO A 64 -5.69 16.78 12.04
CA PRO A 64 -5.81 16.73 10.58
C PRO A 64 -4.72 17.49 9.81
N THR A 65 -4.01 18.41 10.48
CA THR A 65 -2.91 19.20 9.91
C THR A 65 -1.53 18.70 10.32
N SER A 66 -1.45 17.62 11.11
CA SER A 66 -0.17 17.03 11.50
C SER A 66 0.54 16.39 10.31
N ARG A 67 1.88 16.33 10.36
CA ARG A 67 2.66 15.64 9.33
C ARG A 67 2.37 14.13 9.29
N GLU A 68 1.94 13.56 10.41
CA GLU A 68 1.56 12.16 10.57
C GLU A 68 0.16 11.83 10.02
N TYR A 69 -0.65 12.84 9.66
CA TYR A 69 -2.04 12.63 9.22
C TYR A 69 -2.13 11.69 8.01
N ILE A 70 -1.30 11.92 6.98
CA ILE A 70 -1.29 11.09 5.77
C ILE A 70 -0.91 9.65 6.10
N ASP A 71 0.11 9.44 6.94
CA ASP A 71 0.54 8.11 7.37
C ASP A 71 -0.54 7.40 8.18
N ALA A 72 -1.27 8.12 9.03
CA ALA A 72 -2.41 7.59 9.76
C ALA A 72 -3.55 7.17 8.83
N VAL A 73 -3.90 7.97 7.82
CA VAL A 73 -4.93 7.61 6.83
C VAL A 73 -4.53 6.38 6.03
N LEU A 74 -3.27 6.30 5.58
CA LEU A 74 -2.74 5.11 4.91
C LEU A 74 -2.77 3.88 5.83
N GLY A 75 -2.39 4.05 7.10
CA GLY A 75 -2.48 3.02 8.13
C GLY A 75 -3.90 2.53 8.36
N MET A 76 -4.89 3.44 8.42
CA MET A 76 -6.31 3.09 8.51
C MET A 76 -6.78 2.31 7.30
N ALA A 77 -6.44 2.76 6.09
CA ALA A 77 -6.83 2.07 4.87
C ALA A 77 -6.27 0.64 4.82
N ARG A 78 -5.00 0.44 5.18
CA ARG A 78 -4.38 -0.88 5.31
C ARG A 78 -5.06 -1.75 6.37
N ALA A 79 -5.36 -1.19 7.53
CA ALA A 79 -6.05 -1.91 8.61
C ALA A 79 -7.46 -2.35 8.17
N TYR A 80 -8.23 -1.47 7.53
CA TYR A 80 -9.53 -1.82 6.96
C TYR A 80 -9.43 -2.93 5.91
N ASN A 81 -8.45 -2.86 5.01
CA ASN A 81 -8.20 -3.93 4.04
C ASN A 81 -7.89 -5.28 4.71
N ASN A 82 -7.07 -5.30 5.76
CA ASN A 82 -6.79 -6.54 6.50
C ASN A 82 -8.02 -7.11 7.24
N MET A 83 -8.98 -6.26 7.59
CA MET A 83 -10.25 -6.68 8.20
C MET A 83 -11.30 -7.10 7.16
N GLY A 84 -10.99 -6.99 5.86
CA GLY A 84 -11.94 -7.25 4.77
C GLY A 84 -12.91 -6.10 4.51
N ASP A 85 -12.78 -4.96 5.19
CA ASP A 85 -13.60 -3.77 5.01
C ASP A 85 -12.99 -2.85 3.93
N PHE A 86 -12.83 -3.44 2.74
CA PHE A 86 -12.08 -2.84 1.65
C PHE A 86 -12.67 -1.50 1.19
N GLU A 87 -14.01 -1.36 1.21
CA GLU A 87 -14.72 -0.16 0.76
C GLU A 87 -14.36 1.06 1.63
N ARG A 88 -14.32 0.89 2.96
CA ARG A 88 -13.91 2.00 3.85
C ARG A 88 -12.47 2.40 3.64
N GLY A 89 -11.57 1.42 3.49
CA GLY A 89 -10.17 1.70 3.19
C GLY A 89 -10.01 2.46 1.89
N PHE A 90 -10.71 2.05 0.83
CA PHE A 90 -10.69 2.72 -0.47
C PHE A 90 -11.22 4.16 -0.40
N ASN A 91 -12.34 4.39 0.28
CA ASN A 91 -12.95 5.72 0.38
C ASN A 91 -12.03 6.72 1.08
N LEU A 92 -11.32 6.29 2.13
CA LEU A 92 -10.31 7.12 2.81
C LEU A 92 -9.20 7.57 1.84
N LEU A 93 -8.69 6.65 1.02
CA LEU A 93 -7.64 6.95 0.04
C LEU A 93 -8.16 7.87 -1.08
N TYR A 94 -9.38 7.62 -1.53
CA TYR A 94 -10.03 8.43 -2.56
C TYR A 94 -10.23 9.88 -2.12
N ASP A 95 -10.72 10.09 -0.90
CA ASP A 95 -10.89 11.42 -0.32
C ASP A 95 -9.53 12.14 -0.19
N LEU A 96 -8.48 11.42 0.22
CA LEU A 96 -7.13 11.97 0.35
C LEU A 96 -6.56 12.52 -0.98
N ILE A 97 -6.82 11.82 -2.09
CA ILE A 97 -6.42 12.27 -3.43
C ILE A 97 -7.27 13.44 -3.89
N ARG A 98 -8.60 13.38 -3.66
CA ARG A 98 -9.53 14.45 -4.08
C ARG A 98 -9.19 15.78 -3.42
N GLU A 99 -8.73 15.75 -2.17
CA GLU A 99 -8.32 16.92 -1.40
C GLU A 99 -6.89 17.39 -1.72
N ASN A 100 -6.15 16.64 -2.56
CA ASN A 100 -4.79 16.94 -3.01
C ASN A 100 -3.82 17.25 -1.87
N MET A 101 -3.95 16.53 -0.74
CA MET A 101 -3.31 16.93 0.51
C MET A 101 -1.78 16.88 0.47
N VAL A 102 -1.17 15.98 -0.31
CA VAL A 102 0.30 15.91 -0.47
C VAL A 102 0.67 15.27 -1.83
N PRO A 103 0.98 16.06 -2.89
CA PRO A 103 1.35 15.54 -4.20
C PRO A 103 2.48 14.50 -4.18
N SER A 104 3.51 14.70 -3.34
CA SER A 104 4.64 13.78 -3.26
C SER A 104 4.26 12.36 -2.80
N ARG A 105 3.16 12.20 -2.05
CA ARG A 105 2.67 10.90 -1.55
C ARG A 105 1.62 10.25 -2.45
N VAL A 106 1.17 10.93 -3.51
CA VAL A 106 0.12 10.40 -4.40
C VAL A 106 0.48 9.05 -5.04
N PRO A 107 1.72 8.78 -5.48
CA PRO A 107 2.07 7.44 -5.96
C PRO A 107 1.82 6.33 -4.93
N GLU A 108 2.13 6.56 -3.65
CA GLU A 108 1.87 5.58 -2.59
C GLU A 108 0.37 5.36 -2.38
N ILE A 109 -0.43 6.43 -2.41
CA ILE A 109 -1.89 6.33 -2.26
C ILE A 109 -2.49 5.51 -3.41
N TYR A 110 -2.06 5.77 -4.66
CA TYR A 110 -2.48 4.97 -5.80
C TYR A 110 -2.06 3.50 -5.68
N ASN A 111 -0.88 3.21 -5.11
CA ASN A 111 -0.47 1.84 -4.83
C ASN A 111 -1.42 1.12 -3.86
N GLU A 112 -1.86 1.79 -2.79
CA GLU A 112 -2.83 1.21 -1.85
C GLU A 112 -4.21 1.01 -2.50
N MET A 113 -4.65 1.93 -3.36
CA MET A 113 -5.88 1.77 -4.13
C MET A 113 -5.78 0.61 -5.14
N ALA A 114 -4.61 0.38 -5.73
CA ALA A 114 -4.39 -0.75 -6.63
C ALA A 114 -4.48 -2.09 -5.87
N LYS A 115 -3.84 -2.19 -4.70
CA LYS A 115 -3.91 -3.38 -3.83
C LYS A 115 -5.35 -3.74 -3.45
N TYR A 116 -6.21 -2.75 -3.20
CA TYR A 116 -7.64 -2.98 -2.97
C TYR A 116 -8.26 -3.81 -4.11
N TYR A 117 -8.00 -3.42 -5.37
CA TYR A 117 -8.55 -4.14 -6.52
C TYR A 117 -7.89 -5.50 -6.74
N GLU A 118 -6.60 -5.66 -6.42
CA GLU A 118 -5.98 -6.99 -6.45
C GLU A 118 -6.64 -7.95 -5.47
N VAL A 119 -6.93 -7.46 -4.27
CA VAL A 119 -7.61 -8.26 -3.25
C VAL A 119 -9.06 -8.53 -3.67
N SER A 120 -9.77 -7.53 -4.21
CA SER A 120 -11.11 -7.70 -4.80
C SER A 120 -11.11 -8.80 -5.88
N ALA A 121 -10.11 -8.84 -6.76
CA ALA A 121 -10.01 -9.86 -7.80
C ALA A 121 -9.92 -11.28 -7.22
N LEU A 122 -9.20 -11.46 -6.11
CA LEU A 122 -9.06 -12.75 -5.43
C LEU A 122 -10.37 -13.19 -4.75
N TYR A 123 -11.12 -12.26 -4.15
CA TYR A 123 -12.38 -12.56 -3.45
C TYR A 123 -13.60 -12.60 -4.37
N GLY A 124 -13.66 -11.74 -5.39
CA GLY A 124 -14.75 -11.67 -6.38
C GLY A 124 -14.97 -13.01 -7.09
N LYS A 125 -13.89 -13.76 -7.30
CA LYS A 125 -13.92 -15.15 -7.79
C LYS A 125 -14.75 -16.09 -6.91
N GLN A 126 -14.75 -15.88 -5.59
CA GLN A 126 -15.45 -16.73 -4.62
C GLN A 126 -16.95 -16.41 -4.54
N ILE A 127 -17.34 -15.15 -4.83
CA ILE A 127 -18.70 -14.64 -4.62
C ILE A 127 -19.47 -14.30 -5.91
N GLY A 128 -18.80 -14.32 -7.07
CA GLY A 128 -19.44 -14.15 -8.39
C GLY A 128 -19.91 -12.73 -8.73
N THR A 129 -19.36 -11.70 -8.09
CA THR A 129 -19.80 -10.30 -8.23
C THR A 129 -19.12 -9.54 -9.38
N THR A 130 -17.85 -9.82 -9.63
CA THR A 130 -17.01 -9.21 -10.67
C THR A 130 -16.11 -10.28 -11.28
N THR A 131 -15.59 -10.02 -12.49
CA THR A 131 -14.57 -10.90 -13.07
C THR A 131 -13.20 -10.55 -12.52
N GLU A 132 -12.38 -11.56 -12.20
CA GLU A 132 -10.99 -11.41 -11.77
C GLU A 132 -10.19 -10.52 -12.75
N GLU A 133 -10.45 -10.66 -14.05
CA GLU A 133 -9.83 -9.85 -15.10
C GLU A 133 -10.18 -8.36 -15.01
N GLU A 134 -11.43 -8.02 -14.70
CA GLU A 134 -11.86 -6.62 -14.59
C GLU A 134 -11.19 -5.91 -13.42
N ASP A 135 -11.11 -6.56 -12.26
CA ASP A 135 -10.49 -5.98 -11.08
C ASP A 135 -8.97 -5.87 -11.23
N TYR A 136 -8.30 -6.84 -11.87
CA TYR A 136 -6.88 -6.67 -12.24
C TYR A 136 -6.66 -5.52 -13.23
N LYS A 137 -7.56 -5.28 -14.18
CA LYS A 137 -7.48 -4.10 -15.07
C LYS A 137 -7.60 -2.79 -14.30
N LYS A 138 -8.47 -2.73 -13.27
CA LYS A 138 -8.57 -1.56 -12.39
C LYS A 138 -7.29 -1.37 -11.57
N ALA A 139 -6.75 -2.45 -10.99
CA ALA A 139 -5.48 -2.41 -10.27
C ALA A 139 -4.34 -1.90 -11.16
N LEU A 140 -4.21 -2.42 -12.38
CA LEU A 140 -3.27 -1.94 -13.40
C LEU A 140 -3.42 -0.44 -13.66
N SER A 141 -4.65 0.06 -13.80
CA SER A 141 -4.90 1.49 -14.01
C SER A 141 -4.37 2.35 -12.86
N TYR A 142 -4.54 1.92 -11.61
CA TYR A 142 -4.02 2.65 -10.46
C TYR A 142 -2.49 2.59 -10.35
N TYR A 143 -1.87 1.43 -10.59
CA TYR A 143 -0.41 1.36 -10.65
C TYR A 143 0.17 2.23 -11.77
N GLN A 144 -0.49 2.27 -12.94
CA GLN A 144 -0.06 3.15 -14.02
C GLN A 144 -0.15 4.62 -13.61
N LYS A 145 -1.23 5.03 -12.94
CA LYS A 145 -1.36 6.38 -12.37
C LYS A 145 -0.25 6.71 -11.37
N ALA A 146 0.17 5.74 -10.55
CA ALA A 146 1.28 5.93 -9.61
C ALA A 146 2.61 6.19 -10.33
N VAL A 147 2.92 5.37 -11.36
CA VAL A 147 4.13 5.51 -12.19
C VAL A 147 4.15 6.86 -12.90
N ASP A 148 3.04 7.23 -13.54
CA ASP A 148 2.95 8.39 -14.43
C ASP A 148 2.74 9.71 -13.67
N TYR A 149 2.52 9.67 -12.35
CA TYR A 149 2.23 10.88 -11.59
C TYR A 149 3.42 11.87 -11.63
N PRO A 150 3.29 13.06 -12.25
CA PRO A 150 4.44 13.91 -12.53
C PRO A 150 4.95 14.67 -11.31
N ASN A 151 4.10 14.92 -10.30
CA ASN A 151 4.41 15.79 -9.17
C ASN A 151 4.97 15.04 -7.96
N SER A 152 5.70 13.94 -8.20
CA SER A 152 6.37 13.17 -7.15
C SER A 152 7.62 12.50 -7.68
N ASP A 153 8.72 12.65 -6.94
CA ASP A 153 9.98 11.94 -7.18
C ASP A 153 10.13 10.70 -6.28
N ASP A 154 9.02 10.19 -5.71
CA ASP A 154 9.03 8.98 -4.89
C ASP A 154 9.34 7.74 -5.73
N ALA A 155 10.64 7.54 -5.96
CA ALA A 155 11.17 6.43 -6.73
C ALA A 155 10.82 5.09 -6.09
N LYS A 156 10.64 5.02 -4.77
CA LYS A 156 10.27 3.78 -4.08
C LYS A 156 8.84 3.40 -4.42
N ALA A 157 7.88 4.32 -4.27
CA ALA A 157 6.49 4.06 -4.60
C ALA A 157 6.27 3.81 -6.10
N LYS A 158 6.95 4.59 -6.96
CA LYS A 158 6.85 4.42 -8.42
C LYS A 158 7.47 3.12 -8.92
N SER A 159 8.60 2.71 -8.36
CA SER A 159 9.23 1.43 -8.72
C SER A 159 8.43 0.23 -8.24
N TYR A 160 7.83 0.31 -7.05
CA TYR A 160 6.86 -0.68 -6.59
C TYR A 160 5.70 -0.81 -7.58
N ALA A 161 5.10 0.32 -7.98
CA ALA A 161 3.99 0.33 -8.93
C ALA A 161 4.37 -0.32 -10.27
N GLN A 162 5.51 0.08 -10.83
CA GLN A 162 6.00 -0.45 -12.10
C GLN A 162 6.28 -1.97 -12.03
N PHE A 163 6.81 -2.45 -10.91
CA PHE A 163 6.99 -3.88 -10.66
C PHE A 163 5.65 -4.62 -10.59
N GLN A 164 4.67 -4.09 -9.87
CA GLN A 164 3.34 -4.69 -9.74
C GLN A 164 2.58 -4.73 -11.08
N ILE A 165 2.81 -3.78 -11.99
CA ILE A 165 2.31 -3.88 -13.37
C ILE A 165 2.81 -5.16 -14.05
N GLY A 166 4.08 -5.53 -13.84
CA GLY A 166 4.63 -6.79 -14.33
C GLY A 166 3.94 -8.00 -13.72
N GLU A 167 3.82 -8.06 -12.39
CA GLU A 167 3.14 -9.16 -11.69
C GLU A 167 1.68 -9.34 -12.11
N LEU A 168 0.94 -8.24 -12.30
CA LEU A 168 -0.44 -8.29 -12.78
C LEU A 168 -0.54 -8.80 -14.22
N ASN A 169 0.39 -8.42 -15.09
CA ASN A 169 0.42 -8.97 -16.45
C ASN A 169 0.73 -10.48 -16.46
N VAL A 170 1.57 -10.98 -15.52
CA VAL A 170 1.75 -12.42 -15.32
C VAL A 170 0.42 -13.09 -14.92
N LYS A 171 -0.30 -12.54 -13.94
CA LYS A 171 -1.61 -13.07 -13.51
C LYS A 171 -2.64 -13.09 -14.64
N LEU A 172 -2.55 -12.13 -15.58
CA LEU A 172 -3.40 -12.04 -16.76
C LEU A 172 -2.92 -12.91 -17.95
N GLY A 173 -1.81 -13.65 -17.81
CA GLY A 173 -1.22 -14.46 -18.88
C GLY A 173 -0.54 -13.65 -20.00
N LYS A 174 -0.32 -12.36 -19.78
CA LYS A 174 0.32 -11.43 -20.72
C LYS A 174 1.82 -11.37 -20.48
N PHE A 175 2.51 -12.47 -20.72
CA PHE A 175 3.92 -12.63 -20.32
C PHE A 175 4.86 -11.62 -20.98
N GLU A 176 4.69 -11.32 -22.27
CA GLU A 176 5.53 -10.33 -22.97
C GLU A 176 5.35 -8.92 -22.38
N ASP A 177 4.12 -8.50 -22.08
CA ASP A 177 3.84 -7.22 -21.40
C ASP A 177 4.45 -7.20 -19.99
N ALA A 178 4.41 -8.33 -19.27
CA ALA A 178 5.05 -8.47 -17.97
C ALA A 178 6.56 -8.30 -18.06
N GLY A 179 7.20 -8.94 -19.05
CA GLY A 179 8.62 -8.81 -19.31
C GLY A 179 9.04 -7.37 -19.60
N LEU A 180 8.28 -6.64 -20.42
CA LEU A 180 8.50 -5.22 -20.69
C LEU A 180 8.36 -4.36 -19.43
N ALA A 181 7.37 -4.63 -18.58
CA ALA A 181 7.18 -3.90 -17.32
C ALA A 181 8.34 -4.16 -16.33
N PHE A 182 8.82 -5.39 -16.23
CA PHE A 182 9.98 -5.71 -15.41
C PHE A 182 11.24 -5.04 -15.93
N GLN A 183 11.49 -5.06 -17.24
CA GLN A 183 12.60 -4.32 -17.84
C GLN A 183 12.52 -2.81 -17.57
N SER A 184 11.33 -2.22 -17.74
CA SER A 184 11.09 -0.82 -17.40
C SER A 184 11.43 -0.54 -15.93
N THR A 185 11.07 -1.44 -15.02
CA THR A 185 11.41 -1.31 -13.59
C THR A 185 12.92 -1.29 -13.39
N VAL A 186 13.64 -2.27 -13.95
CA VAL A 186 15.11 -2.39 -13.86
C VAL A 186 15.81 -1.17 -14.46
N TYR A 187 15.34 -0.70 -15.62
CA TYR A 187 15.94 0.42 -16.34
C TYR A 187 15.73 1.74 -15.60
N LYS A 188 14.47 2.07 -15.26
CA LYS A 188 14.10 3.40 -14.74
C LYS A 188 14.41 3.58 -13.25
N TYR A 189 14.38 2.51 -12.47
CA TYR A 189 14.44 2.58 -11.01
C TYR A 189 15.60 1.78 -10.42
N GLN A 190 16.79 1.92 -11.03
CA GLN A 190 17.98 1.24 -10.55
C GLN A 190 18.27 1.52 -9.08
N GLY A 191 18.75 0.50 -8.37
CA GLY A 191 19.10 0.59 -6.95
C GLY A 191 17.92 0.40 -6.00
N THR A 192 16.68 0.33 -6.48
CA THR A 192 15.54 -0.05 -5.63
C THR A 192 15.45 -1.57 -5.46
N GLU A 193 14.86 -2.01 -4.35
CA GLU A 193 14.54 -3.43 -4.12
C GLU A 193 13.64 -3.98 -5.25
N TRP A 194 12.74 -3.16 -5.78
CA TRP A 194 11.81 -3.52 -6.85
C TRP A 194 12.53 -3.74 -8.19
N ALA A 195 13.59 -3.01 -8.48
CA ALA A 195 14.42 -3.29 -9.65
C ALA A 195 15.16 -4.63 -9.53
N GLN A 196 15.63 -4.99 -8.33
CA GLN A 196 16.26 -6.29 -8.11
C GLN A 196 15.26 -7.43 -8.27
N LEU A 197 14.07 -7.30 -7.67
CA LEU A 197 12.98 -8.28 -7.82
C LEU A 197 12.49 -8.37 -9.26
N ALA A 198 12.34 -7.24 -9.96
CA ALA A 198 11.96 -7.21 -11.37
C ALA A 198 12.96 -7.97 -12.25
N GLN A 199 14.26 -7.83 -12.00
CA GLN A 199 15.28 -8.57 -12.73
C GLN A 199 15.14 -10.08 -12.50
N GLN A 200 14.94 -10.51 -11.24
CA GLN A 200 14.73 -11.92 -10.91
C GLN A 200 13.51 -12.49 -11.61
N ARG A 201 12.39 -11.76 -11.58
CA ARG A 201 11.13 -12.17 -12.21
C ARG A 201 11.24 -12.22 -13.73
N PHE A 202 11.89 -11.24 -14.35
CA PHE A 202 12.20 -11.26 -15.79
C PHE A 202 13.02 -12.50 -16.19
N ASP A 203 14.10 -12.79 -15.44
CA ASP A 203 14.93 -13.96 -15.71
C ASP A 203 14.18 -15.27 -15.53
N GLN A 204 13.31 -15.35 -14.51
CA GLN A 204 12.44 -16.50 -14.29
C GLN A 204 11.51 -16.74 -15.49
N LEU A 205 10.76 -15.72 -15.94
CA LEU A 205 9.85 -15.85 -17.09
C LEU A 205 10.58 -16.35 -18.35
N ARG A 206 11.81 -15.89 -18.56
CA ARG A 206 12.64 -16.29 -19.69
C ARG A 206 13.13 -17.73 -19.57
N GLN A 207 13.57 -18.15 -18.38
CA GLN A 207 13.99 -19.54 -18.11
C GLN A 207 12.83 -20.52 -18.28
N GLU A 208 11.62 -20.12 -17.92
CA GLU A 208 10.38 -20.88 -18.12
C GLU A 208 9.91 -20.88 -19.59
N GLY A 209 10.57 -20.14 -20.48
CA GLY A 209 10.20 -20.03 -21.90
C GLY A 209 8.91 -19.25 -22.15
N GLN A 210 8.44 -18.48 -21.16
CA GLN A 210 7.21 -17.69 -21.26
C GLN A 210 7.40 -16.38 -22.02
N ILE A 211 8.64 -15.88 -22.09
CA ILE A 211 9.01 -14.69 -22.86
C ILE A 211 10.26 -14.94 -23.70
N THR A 212 10.39 -14.18 -24.79
CA THR A 212 11.54 -14.24 -25.70
C THR A 212 12.41 -12.98 -25.65
N LEU A 213 12.07 -12.02 -24.78
CA LEU A 213 12.78 -10.75 -24.63
C LEU A 213 14.25 -10.96 -24.24
N SER A 214 15.12 -10.18 -24.88
CA SER A 214 16.54 -10.14 -24.54
C SER A 214 16.76 -9.35 -23.25
N PRO A 215 17.72 -9.72 -22.38
CA PRO A 215 18.08 -8.93 -21.20
C PRO A 215 18.52 -7.51 -21.56
N ILE A 216 18.32 -6.57 -20.63
CA ILE A 216 18.84 -5.20 -20.75
C ILE A 216 20.36 -5.28 -20.80
N GLN A 217 20.96 -4.77 -21.88
CA GLN A 217 22.41 -4.75 -22.01
C GLN A 217 23.01 -3.76 -21.02
N PRO A 218 24.23 -4.01 -20.48
CA PRO A 218 24.90 -3.09 -19.56
C PRO A 218 25.00 -1.66 -20.10
N GLU A 219 25.21 -1.52 -21.40
CA GLU A 219 25.32 -0.25 -22.14
C GLU A 219 23.99 0.53 -22.20
N GLN A 220 22.87 -0.17 -22.06
CA GLN A 220 21.54 0.41 -22.03
C GLN A 220 21.13 0.82 -20.61
N LYS A 221 21.88 0.46 -19.56
CA LYS A 221 21.53 0.91 -18.21
C LYS A 221 21.82 2.41 -18.09
N PRO A 222 20.85 3.26 -17.69
CA PRO A 222 21.15 4.67 -17.44
C PRO A 222 22.29 4.78 -16.44
N VAL A 223 23.22 5.69 -16.72
CA VAL A 223 24.38 5.95 -15.87
C VAL A 223 23.86 6.50 -14.54
N VAL A 224 23.95 5.68 -13.48
CA VAL A 224 23.64 6.15 -12.12
C VAL A 224 24.67 7.23 -11.79
N PRO A 225 24.26 8.48 -11.49
CA PRO A 225 25.19 9.50 -11.08
C PRO A 225 25.96 9.00 -9.85
N VAL A 226 27.29 8.93 -9.96
CA VAL A 226 28.14 8.67 -8.81
C VAL A 226 27.81 9.76 -7.79
N PRO A 227 27.42 9.43 -6.54
CA PRO A 227 27.16 10.44 -5.53
C PRO A 227 28.37 11.36 -5.45
N GLN A 228 28.19 12.64 -5.76
CA GLN A 228 29.27 13.60 -5.58
C GLN A 228 29.62 13.60 -4.09
N PRO A 229 30.90 13.46 -3.72
CA PRO A 229 31.30 13.53 -2.32
C PRO A 229 30.77 14.84 -1.74
N ALA A 230 30.09 14.75 -0.59
CA ALA A 230 29.53 15.91 0.09
C ALA A 230 30.64 16.97 0.24
N ASP A 231 30.41 18.13 -0.37
CA ASP A 231 31.31 19.25 -0.27
C ASP A 231 31.30 19.76 1.18
N THR A 232 32.27 19.27 1.95
CA THR A 232 32.46 19.61 3.37
C THR A 232 33.13 20.96 3.56
N THR A 233 33.34 21.74 2.48
CA THR A 233 34.06 23.03 2.57
C THR A 233 33.17 24.25 2.80
N LYS A 234 31.84 24.11 2.84
CA LYS A 234 30.94 25.20 3.23
C LYS A 234 30.72 25.22 4.75
N SER A 235 31.64 25.86 5.46
CA SER A 235 31.36 26.42 6.79
C SER A 235 30.26 27.48 6.70
N PRO A 236 29.29 27.52 7.62
CA PRO A 236 28.41 28.68 7.75
C PRO A 236 29.22 29.87 8.28
N GLU A 237 29.24 30.95 7.51
CA GLU A 237 29.55 32.31 8.01
C GLU A 237 28.31 32.93 8.66
#